data_AF-C4REK7-F1
#
_entry.id   AF-C4REK7-F1
#
_cell.length_a   1.000
_cell.length_b   1.000
_cell.length_c   1.000
_cell.angle_alpha   90.00
_cell.angle_beta   90.00
_cell.angle_gamma   90.00
#
_symmetry.space_group_name_H-M   'P 1'
#
loop_
_entity.id
_entity.type
_entity.pdbx_description
1 polymer ?
#
loop_
_entity_poly.entity_id
_entity_poly.type
_entity_poly.pdbx_seq_one_letter_code
_entity_poly.pdbx_strand_id
1 'polypeptide(L)'
;MRPRWDVSPAFGELTGQAHQLVSAGDLAGAQQLLSDALSDADPRPDHASPELAEAAGLQARVLVALGEPHSARGWAAFAYAATTRLHGHSDPRAVAAAATLAAVLHRVGSYARAARLYSDVIIELTASDGPESLRVLAAHADLATVEYARGQCEVARDRLQDAWELHREVYGDGHLSGIKMLARLGAMQRDCGEFAEAHDNLALARELCRQHLAADDPLAGQVAALARAAANPDHVCGRTPPAERETPAAPPEAPVAPTVPAARVATPAEGPPTYQPGWPPREEPHPDG
;
A
#
# COMPACT_ATOMS: atom_id res chain seq x y z
N MET A 1 -41.75 -8.44 15.48
CA MET A 1 -40.34 -7.99 15.46
C MET A 1 -39.74 -8.41 14.14
N ARG A 2 -39.53 -7.47 13.22
CA ARG A 2 -38.77 -7.71 11.97
C ARG A 2 -37.33 -7.23 12.19
N PRO A 3 -36.31 -7.92 11.69
CA PRO A 3 -34.94 -7.46 11.85
C PRO A 3 -34.69 -6.24 10.95
N ARG A 4 -34.06 -5.22 11.53
CA ARG A 4 -33.83 -3.89 10.96
C ARG A 4 -32.58 -3.91 10.07
N TRP A 5 -32.67 -4.54 8.89
CA TRP A 5 -31.59 -4.56 7.88
C TRP A 5 -31.95 -3.73 6.64
N ASP A 6 -32.77 -2.69 6.80
CA ASP A 6 -33.06 -1.75 5.72
C ASP A 6 -31.99 -0.65 5.73
N VAL A 7 -30.78 -0.99 5.23
CA VAL A 7 -29.58 -0.12 5.27
C VAL A 7 -29.01 0.19 3.87
N SER A 8 -29.65 -0.33 2.81
CA SER A 8 -29.09 -0.28 1.45
C SER A 8 -28.92 1.12 0.84
N PRO A 9 -29.80 2.13 1.07
CA PRO A 9 -29.55 3.48 0.55
C PRO A 9 -28.48 4.25 1.33
N ALA A 10 -28.36 3.96 2.64
CA ALA A 10 -27.48 4.72 3.53
C ALA A 10 -26.00 4.48 3.23
N PHE A 11 -25.59 3.23 2.97
CA PHE A 11 -24.18 2.96 2.66
C PHE A 11 -23.72 3.57 1.34
N GLY A 12 -24.56 3.59 0.31
CA GLY A 12 -24.20 4.19 -0.99
C GLY A 12 -23.95 5.70 -0.88
N GLU A 13 -24.84 6.43 -0.21
CA GLU A 13 -24.68 7.88 0.02
C GLU A 13 -23.46 8.19 0.90
N LEU A 14 -23.25 7.42 1.98
CA LEU A 14 -22.11 7.57 2.87
C LEU A 14 -20.77 7.27 2.18
N THR A 15 -20.74 6.25 1.32
CA THR A 15 -19.54 5.89 0.54
C THR A 15 -19.23 6.97 -0.49
N GLY A 16 -20.25 7.54 -1.15
CA GLY A 16 -20.09 8.69 -2.03
C GLY A 16 -19.53 9.93 -1.30
N GLN A 17 -20.04 10.24 -0.11
CA GLN A 17 -19.52 11.32 0.73
C GLN A 17 -18.07 11.05 1.18
N ALA A 18 -17.75 9.83 1.60
CA ALA A 18 -16.39 9.44 1.95
C ALA A 18 -15.43 9.61 0.76
N HIS A 19 -15.86 9.26 -0.46
CA HIS A 19 -15.08 9.51 -1.68
C HIS A 19 -14.82 10.99 -1.92
N GLN A 20 -15.80 11.86 -1.64
CA GLN A 20 -15.63 13.31 -1.75
C GLN A 20 -14.62 13.83 -0.72
N LEU A 21 -14.70 13.38 0.53
CA LEU A 21 -13.75 13.73 1.58
C LEU A 21 -12.32 13.30 1.21
N VAL A 22 -12.14 12.07 0.72
CA VAL A 22 -10.84 11.58 0.23
C VAL A 22 -10.32 12.44 -0.92
N SER A 23 -11.18 12.82 -1.86
CA SER A 23 -10.80 13.66 -3.01
C SER A 23 -10.44 15.08 -2.59
N ALA A 24 -11.04 15.59 -1.50
CA ALA A 24 -10.70 16.86 -0.89
C ALA A 24 -9.44 16.79 0.01
N GLY A 25 -8.88 15.60 0.23
CA GLY A 25 -7.73 15.38 1.10
C GLY A 25 -8.08 15.22 2.59
N ASP A 26 -9.36 15.25 2.96
CA ASP A 26 -9.82 15.03 4.33
C ASP A 26 -9.94 13.53 4.63
N LEU A 27 -8.78 12.89 4.82
CA LEU A 27 -8.70 11.47 5.14
C LEU A 27 -9.24 11.16 6.54
N ALA A 28 -9.08 12.08 7.50
CA ALA A 28 -9.55 11.89 8.87
C ALA A 28 -11.09 11.94 8.92
N GLY A 29 -11.71 12.91 8.23
CA GLY A 29 -13.16 12.98 8.07
C GLY A 29 -13.71 11.74 7.36
N ALA A 30 -13.05 11.29 6.30
CA ALA A 30 -13.44 10.05 5.60
C ALA A 30 -13.37 8.82 6.51
N GLN A 31 -12.29 8.67 7.30
CA GLN A 31 -12.14 7.57 8.25
C GLN A 31 -13.26 7.58 9.30
N GLN A 32 -13.57 8.75 9.85
CA GLN A 32 -14.62 8.88 10.86
C GLN A 32 -15.98 8.49 10.29
N LEU A 33 -16.35 9.05 9.13
CA LEU A 33 -17.62 8.77 8.47
C LEU A 33 -17.79 7.27 8.18
N LEU A 34 -16.74 6.64 7.64
CA LEU A 34 -16.73 5.21 7.34
C LEU A 34 -16.74 4.35 8.60
N SER A 35 -16.02 4.74 9.65
CA SER A 35 -16.03 4.02 10.93
C SER A 35 -17.42 4.02 11.55
N ASP A 36 -18.11 5.16 11.53
CA ASP A 36 -19.48 5.29 12.05
C ASP A 36 -20.44 4.42 11.22
N ALA A 37 -20.33 4.48 9.88
CA ALA A 37 -21.14 3.67 8.98
C ALA A 37 -20.95 2.16 9.20
N LEU A 38 -19.71 1.74 9.43
CA LEU A 38 -19.33 0.33 9.55
C LEU A 38 -19.49 -0.25 10.97
N SER A 39 -19.81 0.58 11.97
CA SER A 39 -19.84 0.16 13.38
C SER A 39 -20.87 -0.94 13.67
N ASP A 40 -22.02 -0.92 12.97
CA ASP A 40 -23.10 -1.91 13.13
C ASP A 40 -23.15 -2.95 12.00
N ALA A 41 -22.16 -2.98 11.11
CA ALA A 41 -22.13 -3.90 9.97
C ALA A 41 -21.96 -5.36 10.40
N ASP A 42 -22.56 -6.32 9.66
CA ASP A 42 -22.29 -7.74 9.88
C ASP A 42 -20.81 -8.01 9.60
N PRO A 43 -20.04 -8.52 10.58
CA PRO A 43 -18.60 -8.73 10.42
C PRO A 43 -18.26 -9.88 9.46
N ARG A 44 -19.24 -10.62 8.93
CA ARG A 44 -19.02 -11.74 8.02
C ARG A 44 -19.09 -11.30 6.56
N PRO A 45 -18.01 -11.45 5.77
CA PRO A 45 -18.02 -11.11 4.35
C PRO A 45 -19.03 -11.90 3.52
N ASP A 46 -19.40 -13.10 3.99
CA ASP A 46 -20.37 -13.96 3.30
C ASP A 46 -21.76 -13.33 3.19
N HIS A 47 -22.08 -12.41 4.10
CA HIS A 47 -23.36 -11.71 4.15
C HIS A 47 -23.26 -10.27 3.61
N ALA A 48 -22.09 -9.84 3.15
CA ALA A 48 -21.87 -8.47 2.73
C ALA A 48 -22.67 -8.13 1.47
N SER A 49 -23.31 -6.95 1.49
CA SER A 49 -23.84 -6.33 0.27
C SER A 49 -22.70 -5.72 -0.55
N PRO A 50 -22.90 -5.42 -1.84
CA PRO A 50 -21.92 -4.69 -2.66
C PRO A 50 -21.47 -3.38 -2.03
N GLU A 51 -22.40 -2.60 -1.47
CA GLU A 51 -22.12 -1.30 -0.84
C GLU A 51 -21.27 -1.46 0.42
N LEU A 52 -21.54 -2.49 1.23
CA LEU A 52 -20.71 -2.80 2.40
C LEU A 52 -19.29 -3.23 2.00
N ALA A 53 -19.16 -4.03 0.94
CA ALA A 53 -17.85 -4.44 0.42
C ALA A 53 -17.05 -3.22 -0.10
N GLU A 54 -17.71 -2.28 -0.77
CA GLU A 54 -17.11 -1.04 -1.24
C GLU A 54 -16.68 -0.13 -0.09
N ALA A 55 -17.56 0.09 0.90
CA ALA A 55 -17.26 0.88 2.10
C ALA A 55 -16.07 0.31 2.89
N ALA A 56 -16.02 -1.02 3.07
CA ALA A 56 -14.89 -1.70 3.69
C ALA A 56 -13.58 -1.53 2.90
N GLY A 57 -13.64 -1.62 1.58
CA GLY A 57 -12.48 -1.40 0.70
C GLY A 57 -11.98 0.04 0.77
N LEU A 58 -12.88 1.02 0.81
CA LEU A 58 -12.55 2.43 0.99
C LEU A 58 -11.93 2.68 2.37
N GLN A 59 -12.50 2.12 3.43
CA GLN A 59 -11.97 2.25 4.80
C GLN A 59 -10.55 1.69 4.90
N ALA A 60 -10.28 0.53 4.29
CA ALA A 60 -8.94 -0.04 4.23
C ALA A 60 -7.96 0.92 3.53
N ARG A 61 -8.34 1.50 2.40
CA ARG A 61 -7.49 2.46 1.66
C ARG A 61 -7.23 3.74 2.44
N VAL A 62 -8.25 4.27 3.13
CA VAL A 62 -8.11 5.47 3.98
C VAL A 62 -7.17 5.19 5.15
N LEU A 63 -7.34 4.08 5.86
CA LEU A 63 -6.45 3.69 6.96
C LEU A 63 -4.99 3.49 6.48
N VAL A 64 -4.80 2.92 5.29
CA VAL A 64 -3.47 2.84 4.66
C VAL A 64 -2.90 4.23 4.40
N ALA A 65 -3.69 5.16 3.87
CA ALA A 65 -3.24 6.53 3.59
C ALA A 65 -2.89 7.30 4.87
N LEU A 66 -3.57 7.03 5.99
CA LEU A 66 -3.30 7.59 7.32
C LEU A 66 -2.10 6.94 8.04
N GLY A 67 -1.50 5.89 7.48
CA GLY A 67 -0.38 5.19 8.12
C GLY A 67 -0.81 4.17 9.18
N GLU A 68 -2.06 3.69 9.13
CA GLU A 68 -2.62 2.71 10.05
C GLU A 68 -2.85 1.31 9.38
N PRO A 69 -1.80 0.62 8.90
CA PRO A 69 -1.97 -0.63 8.17
C PRO A 69 -2.50 -1.78 9.04
N HIS A 70 -2.23 -1.75 10.35
CA HIS A 70 -2.74 -2.75 11.29
C HIS A 70 -4.27 -2.66 11.42
N SER A 71 -4.82 -1.44 11.52
CA SER A 71 -6.26 -1.17 11.51
C SER A 71 -6.88 -1.56 10.15
N ALA A 72 -6.15 -1.32 9.05
CA ALA A 72 -6.64 -1.61 7.70
C ALA A 72 -6.78 -3.11 7.37
N ARG A 73 -6.01 -3.98 8.06
CA ARG A 73 -5.90 -5.41 7.71
C ARG A 73 -7.24 -6.14 7.72
N GLY A 74 -8.07 -5.91 8.74
CA GLY A 74 -9.38 -6.55 8.85
C GLY A 74 -10.30 -6.12 7.70
N TRP A 75 -10.37 -4.82 7.43
CA TRP A 75 -11.20 -4.24 6.38
C TRP A 75 -10.76 -4.65 4.98
N ALA A 76 -9.45 -4.70 4.71
CA ALA A 76 -8.93 -5.15 3.42
C ALA A 76 -9.25 -6.63 3.16
N ALA A 77 -9.12 -7.48 4.19
CA ALA A 77 -9.46 -8.89 4.09
C ALA A 77 -10.97 -9.10 3.91
N PHE A 78 -11.78 -8.33 4.64
CA PHE A 78 -13.24 -8.33 4.48
C PHE A 78 -13.64 -7.93 3.05
N ALA A 79 -13.12 -6.82 2.54
CA ALA A 79 -13.43 -6.31 1.21
C ALA A 79 -13.05 -7.31 0.12
N TYR A 80 -11.86 -7.93 0.22
CA TYR A 80 -11.41 -8.93 -0.74
C TYR A 80 -12.30 -10.19 -0.73
N ALA A 81 -12.63 -10.70 0.46
CA ALA A 81 -13.50 -11.88 0.58
C ALA A 81 -14.93 -11.59 0.05
N ALA A 82 -15.50 -10.45 0.42
CA ALA A 82 -16.83 -10.04 0.00
C ALA A 82 -16.93 -9.82 -1.51
N THR A 83 -15.99 -9.05 -2.10
CA THR A 83 -15.97 -8.78 -3.55
C THR A 83 -15.72 -10.04 -4.37
N THR A 84 -14.81 -10.91 -3.93
CA THR A 84 -14.56 -12.21 -4.59
C THR A 84 -15.82 -13.08 -4.61
N ARG A 85 -16.57 -13.13 -3.50
CA ARG A 85 -17.84 -13.88 -3.44
C ARG A 85 -18.93 -13.26 -4.32
N LEU A 86 -19.05 -11.94 -4.32
CA LEU A 86 -20.10 -11.22 -5.03
C LEU A 86 -19.89 -11.19 -6.55
N HIS A 87 -18.63 -11.14 -7.00
CA HIS A 87 -18.30 -10.85 -8.40
C HIS A 87 -17.36 -11.88 -9.05
N GLY A 88 -16.70 -12.73 -8.26
CA GLY A 88 -15.67 -13.65 -8.74
C GLY A 88 -14.25 -13.08 -8.62
N HIS A 89 -13.23 -13.94 -8.65
CA HIS A 89 -11.83 -13.53 -8.41
C HIS A 89 -11.25 -12.66 -9.53
N SER A 90 -11.69 -12.87 -10.77
CA SER A 90 -11.24 -12.10 -11.95
C SER A 90 -11.99 -10.77 -12.12
N ASP A 91 -12.99 -10.47 -11.28
CA ASP A 91 -13.68 -9.18 -11.37
C ASP A 91 -12.73 -8.04 -10.99
N PRO A 92 -12.70 -6.93 -11.74
CA PRO A 92 -11.81 -5.80 -11.47
C PRO A 92 -11.88 -5.27 -10.03
N ARG A 93 -13.03 -5.37 -9.36
CA ARG A 93 -13.21 -4.95 -7.96
C ARG A 93 -12.53 -5.92 -7.00
N ALA A 94 -12.64 -7.22 -7.25
CA ALA A 94 -11.96 -8.24 -6.46
C ALA A 94 -10.43 -8.14 -6.63
N VAL A 95 -9.96 -7.91 -7.86
CA VAL A 95 -8.53 -7.68 -8.15
C VAL A 95 -8.02 -6.41 -7.44
N ALA A 96 -8.78 -5.31 -7.46
CA ALA A 96 -8.42 -4.09 -6.74
C ALA A 96 -8.39 -4.30 -5.21
N ALA A 97 -9.33 -5.07 -4.66
CA ALA A 97 -9.36 -5.43 -3.25
C ALA A 97 -8.18 -6.33 -2.87
N ALA A 98 -7.80 -7.28 -3.75
CA ALA A 98 -6.62 -8.13 -3.58
C ALA A 98 -5.33 -7.31 -3.53
N ALA A 99 -5.16 -6.35 -4.45
CA ALA A 99 -4.01 -5.45 -4.47
C ALA A 99 -3.94 -4.59 -3.18
N THR A 100 -5.09 -4.10 -2.69
CA THR A 100 -5.16 -3.36 -1.43
C THR A 100 -4.77 -4.24 -0.24
N LEU A 101 -5.28 -5.48 -0.19
CA LEU A 101 -4.90 -6.45 0.85
C LEU A 101 -3.41 -6.79 0.79
N ALA A 102 -2.83 -6.95 -0.40
CA ALA A 102 -1.40 -7.19 -0.57
C ALA A 102 -0.56 -6.02 -0.03
N ALA A 103 -0.95 -4.78 -0.36
CA ALA A 103 -0.31 -3.58 0.16
C ALA A 103 -0.39 -3.48 1.70
N VAL A 104 -1.54 -3.82 2.28
CA VAL A 104 -1.71 -3.85 3.74
C VAL A 104 -0.84 -4.94 4.37
N LEU A 105 -0.85 -6.15 3.80
CA LEU A 105 -0.05 -7.28 4.28
C LEU A 105 1.45 -6.96 4.24
N HIS A 106 1.91 -6.27 3.20
CA HIS A 106 3.28 -5.76 3.11
C HIS A 106 3.60 -4.84 4.30
N ARG A 107 2.75 -3.83 4.55
CA ARG A 107 2.99 -2.84 5.62
C ARG A 107 2.90 -3.41 7.04
N VAL A 108 2.23 -4.55 7.24
CA VAL A 108 2.20 -5.27 8.53
C VAL A 108 3.24 -6.42 8.61
N GLY A 109 4.19 -6.47 7.67
CA GLY A 109 5.29 -7.45 7.69
C GLY A 109 4.94 -8.86 7.21
N SER A 110 3.75 -9.08 6.67
CA SER A 110 3.30 -10.38 6.13
C SER A 110 3.76 -10.59 4.67
N TYR A 111 5.08 -10.47 4.42
CA TYR A 111 5.66 -10.40 3.08
C TYR A 111 5.34 -11.61 2.19
N ALA A 112 5.39 -12.83 2.73
CA ALA A 112 5.08 -14.05 1.96
C ALA A 112 3.64 -14.07 1.42
N ARG A 113 2.69 -13.55 2.20
CA ARG A 113 1.28 -13.48 1.79
C ARG A 113 1.05 -12.32 0.81
N ALA A 114 1.71 -11.18 1.04
CA ALA A 114 1.64 -10.05 0.13
C ALA A 114 2.20 -10.40 -1.25
N ALA A 115 3.36 -11.09 -1.31
CA ALA A 115 3.99 -11.49 -2.56
C ALA A 115 3.07 -12.39 -3.40
N ARG A 116 2.46 -13.41 -2.77
CA ARG A 116 1.49 -14.30 -3.45
C ARG A 116 0.30 -13.53 -4.02
N LEU A 117 -0.34 -12.66 -3.23
CA LEU A 117 -1.46 -11.86 -3.71
C LEU A 117 -1.08 -10.91 -4.84
N TYR A 118 0.10 -10.29 -4.78
CA TYR A 118 0.56 -9.46 -5.90
C TYR A 118 0.84 -10.29 -7.16
N SER A 119 1.37 -11.51 -7.05
CA SER A 119 1.52 -12.42 -8.19
C SER A 119 0.16 -12.77 -8.81
N ASP A 120 -0.84 -13.08 -7.99
CA ASP A 120 -2.20 -13.36 -8.49
C ASP A 120 -2.81 -12.11 -9.17
N VAL A 121 -2.65 -10.94 -8.56
CA VAL A 121 -3.08 -9.65 -9.15
C VAL A 121 -2.42 -9.39 -10.50
N ILE A 122 -1.11 -9.65 -10.63
CA ILE A 122 -0.38 -9.49 -11.89
C ILE A 122 -0.98 -10.41 -12.97
N ILE A 123 -1.28 -11.67 -12.63
CA ILE A 123 -1.88 -12.62 -13.58
C ILE A 123 -3.23 -12.12 -14.08
N GLU A 124 -4.13 -11.73 -13.16
CA GLU A 124 -5.47 -11.26 -13.53
C GLU A 124 -5.43 -9.96 -14.35
N LEU A 125 -4.60 -9.00 -13.94
CA LEU A 125 -4.44 -7.73 -14.66
C LEU A 125 -3.79 -7.92 -16.03
N THR A 126 -2.84 -8.85 -16.15
CA THR A 126 -2.21 -9.15 -17.45
C THR A 126 -3.23 -9.77 -18.40
N ALA A 127 -4.10 -10.64 -17.90
CA ALA A 127 -5.16 -11.24 -18.71
C ALA A 127 -6.22 -10.22 -19.15
N SER A 128 -6.56 -9.24 -18.32
CA SER A 128 -7.61 -8.26 -18.62
C SER A 128 -7.11 -7.04 -19.39
N ASP A 129 -5.96 -6.49 -19.00
CA ASP A 129 -5.48 -5.17 -19.42
C ASP A 129 -4.24 -5.27 -20.35
N GLY A 130 -3.62 -6.44 -20.42
CA GLY A 130 -2.36 -6.67 -21.13
C GLY A 130 -1.11 -6.37 -20.27
N PRO A 131 0.04 -6.98 -20.60
CA PRO A 131 1.26 -6.94 -19.78
C PRO A 131 1.88 -5.54 -19.68
N GLU A 132 1.63 -4.69 -20.68
CA GLU A 132 2.16 -3.32 -20.75
C GLU A 132 1.29 -2.28 -20.02
N SER A 133 0.15 -2.68 -19.45
CA SER A 133 -0.76 -1.73 -18.79
C SER A 133 -0.11 -1.10 -17.55
N LEU A 134 -0.41 0.18 -17.28
CA LEU A 134 0.09 0.88 -16.08
C LEU A 134 -0.23 0.13 -14.78
N ARG A 135 -1.36 -0.59 -14.72
CA ARG A 135 -1.78 -1.35 -13.54
C ARG A 135 -0.91 -2.59 -13.34
N VAL A 136 -0.56 -3.31 -14.40
CA VAL A 136 0.38 -4.44 -14.34
C VAL A 136 1.76 -3.96 -13.89
N LEU A 137 2.30 -2.92 -14.53
CA LEU A 137 3.63 -2.39 -14.20
C LEU A 137 3.70 -1.88 -12.75
N ALA A 138 2.64 -1.21 -12.27
CA ALA A 138 2.54 -0.82 -10.87
C ALA A 138 2.52 -2.02 -9.92
N ALA A 139 1.78 -3.09 -10.24
CA ALA A 139 1.75 -4.31 -9.43
C ALA A 139 3.11 -5.03 -9.40
N HIS A 140 3.86 -5.03 -10.51
CA HIS A 140 5.25 -5.50 -10.54
C HIS A 140 6.16 -4.68 -9.63
N ALA A 141 6.05 -3.35 -9.66
CA ALA A 141 6.86 -2.48 -8.81
C ALA A 141 6.53 -2.61 -7.32
N ASP A 142 5.26 -2.91 -6.99
CA ASP A 142 4.85 -3.20 -5.62
C ASP A 142 5.34 -4.59 -5.16
N LEU A 143 5.25 -5.61 -6.01
CA LEU A 143 5.82 -6.93 -5.74
C LEU A 143 7.33 -6.86 -5.49
N ALA A 144 8.06 -6.11 -6.32
CA ALA A 144 9.50 -5.85 -6.11
C ALA A 144 9.77 -5.23 -4.72
N THR A 145 8.91 -4.32 -4.27
CA THR A 145 9.03 -3.72 -2.93
C THR A 145 8.86 -4.77 -1.83
N VAL A 146 7.92 -5.70 -2.00
CA VAL A 146 7.71 -6.81 -1.07
C VAL A 146 8.87 -7.80 -1.07
N GLU A 147 9.37 -8.17 -2.24
CA GLU A 147 10.53 -9.05 -2.42
C GLU A 147 11.78 -8.45 -1.77
N TYR A 148 12.00 -7.15 -1.95
CA TYR A 148 13.07 -6.39 -1.30
C TYR A 148 12.95 -6.40 0.23
N ALA A 149 11.75 -6.14 0.76
CA ALA A 149 11.50 -6.20 2.21
C ALA A 149 11.69 -7.62 2.79
N ARG A 150 11.56 -8.65 1.96
CA ARG A 150 11.81 -10.06 2.29
C ARG A 150 13.28 -10.46 2.15
N GLY A 151 14.15 -9.54 1.75
CA GLY A 151 15.59 -9.75 1.54
C GLY A 151 15.96 -10.33 0.17
N GLN A 152 15.01 -10.49 -0.76
CA GLN A 152 15.23 -11.01 -2.11
C GLN A 152 15.68 -9.88 -3.05
N CYS A 153 16.79 -9.23 -2.72
CA CYS A 153 17.17 -7.95 -3.31
C CYS A 153 17.49 -8.00 -4.81
N GLU A 154 18.13 -9.06 -5.29
CA GLU A 154 18.44 -9.23 -6.72
C GLU A 154 17.15 -9.33 -7.54
N VAL A 155 16.29 -10.31 -7.21
CA VAL A 155 14.98 -10.52 -7.84
C VAL A 155 14.12 -9.24 -7.82
N ALA A 156 14.10 -8.53 -6.70
CA ALA A 156 13.35 -7.30 -6.55
C ALA A 156 13.83 -6.20 -7.51
N ARG A 157 15.15 -6.02 -7.62
CA ARG A 157 15.72 -4.98 -8.49
C ARG A 157 15.55 -5.32 -9.95
N ASP A 158 15.78 -6.57 -10.34
CA ASP A 158 15.58 -7.02 -11.72
C ASP A 158 14.12 -6.81 -12.13
N ARG A 159 13.16 -7.21 -11.29
CA ARG A 159 11.74 -6.98 -11.54
C ARG A 159 11.39 -5.49 -11.69
N LEU A 160 11.96 -4.64 -10.83
CA LEU A 160 11.68 -3.21 -10.85
C LEU A 160 12.34 -2.52 -12.04
N GLN A 161 13.54 -2.96 -12.44
CA GLN A 161 14.23 -2.52 -13.64
C GLN A 161 13.40 -2.87 -14.89
N ASP A 162 12.99 -4.12 -15.05
CA ASP A 162 12.17 -4.58 -16.18
C ASP A 162 10.86 -3.79 -16.27
N ALA A 163 10.17 -3.60 -15.13
CA ALA A 163 8.94 -2.83 -15.08
C ALA A 163 9.14 -1.36 -15.46
N TRP A 164 10.25 -0.75 -15.04
CA TRP A 164 10.58 0.62 -15.39
C TRP A 164 10.97 0.77 -16.86
N GLU A 165 11.77 -0.15 -17.41
CA GLU A 165 12.18 -0.13 -18.81
C GLU A 165 10.98 -0.25 -19.75
N LEU A 166 10.10 -1.22 -19.48
CA LEU A 166 8.87 -1.39 -20.25
C LEU A 166 7.93 -0.18 -20.08
N HIS A 167 7.80 0.35 -18.85
CA HIS A 167 7.03 1.57 -18.63
C HIS A 167 7.59 2.75 -19.46
N ARG A 168 8.91 2.94 -19.48
CA ARG A 168 9.57 4.00 -20.22
C ARG A 168 9.37 3.84 -21.73
N GLU A 169 9.44 2.62 -22.24
CA GLU A 169 9.22 2.33 -23.67
C GLU A 169 7.78 2.67 -24.10
N VAL A 170 6.79 2.31 -23.28
CA VAL A 170 5.37 2.43 -23.64
C VAL A 170 4.78 3.81 -23.34
N TYR A 171 5.16 4.42 -22.20
CA TYR A 171 4.55 5.66 -21.70
C TYR A 171 5.51 6.86 -21.70
N GLY A 172 6.77 6.65 -22.09
CA GLY A 172 7.81 7.66 -22.01
C GLY A 172 8.36 7.85 -20.58
N ASP A 173 9.26 8.81 -20.46
CA ASP A 173 10.06 9.09 -19.26
C ASP A 173 9.42 10.12 -18.31
N GLY A 174 8.51 10.96 -18.80
CA GLY A 174 7.83 11.97 -17.99
C GLY A 174 6.67 11.49 -17.12
N HIS A 175 6.25 10.24 -17.24
CA HIS A 175 5.10 9.73 -16.49
C HIS A 175 5.46 9.41 -15.03
N LEU A 176 4.64 9.90 -14.08
CA LEU A 176 4.92 9.87 -12.63
C LEU A 176 5.25 8.49 -12.08
N SER A 177 4.58 7.45 -12.60
CA SER A 177 4.81 6.07 -12.14
C SER A 177 6.23 5.59 -12.48
N GLY A 178 6.75 5.93 -13.66
CA GLY A 178 8.10 5.59 -14.08
C GLY A 178 9.15 6.29 -13.23
N ILE A 179 8.97 7.58 -12.95
CA ILE A 179 9.86 8.35 -12.07
C ILE A 179 9.90 7.72 -10.65
N LYS A 180 8.74 7.30 -10.12
CA LYS A 180 8.66 6.62 -8.82
C LYS A 180 9.36 5.26 -8.82
N MET A 181 9.20 4.46 -9.89
CA MET A 181 9.89 3.17 -10.02
C MET A 181 11.40 3.36 -10.04
N LEU A 182 11.90 4.30 -10.82
CA LEU A 182 13.33 4.60 -10.93
C LEU A 182 13.93 5.08 -9.61
N ALA A 183 13.25 6.01 -8.93
CA ALA A 183 13.70 6.50 -7.62
C ALA A 183 13.72 5.38 -6.56
N ARG A 184 12.75 4.47 -6.62
CA ARG A 184 12.70 3.29 -5.74
C ARG A 184 13.82 2.31 -6.04
N LEU A 185 14.13 2.07 -7.31
CA LEU A 185 15.24 1.21 -7.72
C LEU A 185 16.57 1.76 -7.20
N GLY A 186 16.83 3.05 -7.39
CA GLY A 186 18.05 3.68 -6.87
C GLY A 186 18.14 3.63 -5.34
N ALA A 187 17.03 3.75 -4.62
CA ALA A 187 17.00 3.56 -3.17
C ALA A 187 17.35 2.11 -2.77
N MET A 188 16.79 1.11 -3.46
CA MET A 188 17.11 -0.31 -3.23
C MET A 188 18.59 -0.61 -3.51
N GLN A 189 19.13 -0.11 -4.63
CA GLN A 189 20.55 -0.27 -4.99
C GLN A 189 21.48 0.33 -3.94
N ARG A 190 21.16 1.54 -3.46
CA ARG A 190 21.94 2.19 -2.40
C ARG A 190 21.97 1.34 -1.14
N ASP A 191 20.82 0.85 -0.71
CA ASP A 191 20.72 0.06 0.51
C ASP A 191 21.43 -1.30 0.36
N CYS A 192 21.54 -1.83 -0.87
CA CYS A 192 22.34 -3.00 -1.22
C CYS A 192 23.85 -2.74 -1.41
N GLY A 193 24.29 -1.49 -1.34
CA GLY A 193 25.70 -1.10 -1.54
C GLY A 193 26.14 -0.87 -2.99
N GLU A 194 25.20 -0.90 -3.95
CA GLU A 194 25.44 -0.54 -5.36
C GLU A 194 25.33 0.98 -5.55
N PHE A 195 26.32 1.69 -5.00
CA PHE A 195 26.29 3.14 -4.89
C PHE A 195 26.39 3.88 -6.23
N ALA A 196 27.09 3.32 -7.22
CA ALA A 196 27.24 3.96 -8.53
C ALA A 196 25.91 3.93 -9.29
N GLU A 197 25.31 2.75 -9.41
CA GLU A 197 24.02 2.53 -10.06
C GLU A 197 22.90 3.29 -9.34
N ALA A 198 22.92 3.30 -8.01
CA ALA A 198 22.00 4.10 -7.21
C ALA A 198 22.11 5.61 -7.52
N HIS A 199 23.34 6.12 -7.61
CA HIS A 199 23.59 7.52 -7.92
C HIS A 199 23.04 7.88 -9.30
N ASP A 200 23.32 7.07 -10.32
CA ASP A 200 22.88 7.30 -11.69
C ASP A 200 21.35 7.27 -11.80
N ASN A 201 20.69 6.27 -11.20
CA ASN A 201 19.24 6.15 -11.22
C ASN A 201 18.54 7.28 -10.44
N LEU A 202 19.05 7.68 -9.27
CA LEU A 202 18.49 8.80 -8.51
C LEU A 202 18.76 10.15 -9.18
N ALA A 203 19.90 10.32 -9.85
CA ALA A 203 20.21 11.50 -10.65
C ALA A 203 19.25 11.62 -11.84
N LEU A 204 19.02 10.53 -12.56
CA LEU A 204 18.05 10.48 -13.66
C LEU A 204 16.63 10.76 -13.17
N ALA A 205 16.19 10.17 -12.04
CA ALA A 205 14.87 10.45 -11.49
C ALA A 205 14.68 11.93 -11.13
N ARG A 206 15.71 12.60 -10.57
CA ARG A 206 15.69 14.04 -10.29
C ARG A 206 15.62 14.88 -11.57
N GLU A 207 16.34 14.45 -12.59
CA GLU A 207 16.35 15.12 -13.89
C GLU A 207 14.96 15.06 -14.53
N LEU A 208 14.32 13.88 -14.54
CA LEU A 208 12.97 13.71 -15.05
C LEU A 208 11.95 14.53 -14.24
N CYS A 209 12.09 14.59 -12.91
CA CYS A 209 11.26 15.50 -12.10
C CYS A 209 11.42 16.96 -12.55
N ARG A 210 12.65 17.43 -12.79
CA ARG A 210 12.92 18.80 -13.21
C ARG A 210 12.39 19.12 -14.61
N GLN A 211 12.37 18.14 -15.51
CA GLN A 211 11.88 18.32 -16.87
C GLN A 211 10.35 18.32 -16.96
N HIS A 212 9.66 17.50 -16.16
CA HIS A 212 8.24 17.22 -16.34
C HIS A 212 7.32 17.72 -15.23
N LEU A 213 7.86 18.09 -14.06
CA LEU A 213 7.08 18.49 -12.89
C LEU A 213 7.28 19.97 -12.55
N ALA A 214 6.29 20.54 -11.87
CA ALA A 214 6.44 21.85 -11.27
C ALA A 214 7.47 21.82 -10.13
N ALA A 215 8.10 22.95 -9.85
CA ALA A 215 9.17 23.05 -8.85
C ALA A 215 8.68 22.73 -7.41
N ASP A 216 7.39 22.90 -7.15
CA ASP A 216 6.69 22.63 -5.89
C ASP A 216 6.01 21.26 -5.86
N ASP A 217 6.22 20.41 -6.88
CA ASP A 217 5.62 19.08 -6.92
C ASP A 217 6.15 18.21 -5.76
N PRO A 218 5.26 17.59 -4.95
CA PRO A 218 5.65 16.75 -3.83
C PRO A 218 6.58 15.58 -4.22
N LEU A 219 6.41 15.01 -5.42
CA LEU A 219 7.26 13.94 -5.91
C LEU A 219 8.69 14.42 -6.15
N ALA A 220 8.87 15.62 -6.72
CA ALA A 220 10.20 16.20 -6.91
C ALA A 220 10.93 16.36 -5.55
N GLY A 221 10.21 16.82 -4.52
CA GLY A 221 10.71 16.89 -3.15
C GLY A 221 11.11 15.53 -2.57
N GLN A 222 10.26 14.51 -2.76
CA GLN A 222 10.51 13.13 -2.32
C GLN A 222 11.75 12.52 -2.99
N VAL A 223 11.87 12.64 -4.30
CA VAL A 223 13.01 12.11 -5.07
C VAL A 223 14.30 12.83 -4.65
N ALA A 224 14.25 14.15 -4.44
CA ALA A 224 15.40 14.90 -3.97
C ALA A 224 15.82 14.49 -2.53
N ALA A 225 14.87 14.18 -1.66
CA ALA A 225 15.15 13.65 -0.33
C ALA A 225 15.77 12.24 -0.40
N LEU A 226 15.23 11.35 -1.24
CA LEU A 226 15.77 10.01 -1.47
C LEU A 226 17.21 10.06 -1.99
N ALA A 227 17.52 10.97 -2.92
CA ALA A 227 18.86 11.15 -3.46
C ALA A 227 19.90 11.61 -2.43
N ARG A 228 19.48 12.19 -1.31
CA ARG A 228 20.36 12.62 -0.21
C ARG A 228 20.39 11.65 0.96
N ALA A 229 19.45 10.69 1.01
CA ALA A 229 19.37 9.75 2.11
C ALA A 229 20.55 8.77 2.08
N ALA A 230 21.09 8.48 3.25
CA ALA A 230 22.10 7.44 3.44
C ALA A 230 21.50 6.04 3.21
N ALA A 231 22.37 5.07 2.95
CA ALA A 231 21.96 3.67 2.93
C ALA A 231 21.35 3.28 4.27
N ASN A 232 20.27 2.48 4.25
CA ASN A 232 19.69 1.93 5.46
C ASN A 232 20.71 1.00 6.15
N PRO A 233 21.22 1.34 7.35
CA PRO A 233 22.26 0.53 8.02
C PRO A 233 21.73 -0.83 8.48
N ASP A 234 20.42 -0.96 8.66
CA ASP A 234 19.77 -2.21 9.09
C ASP A 234 19.39 -3.10 7.91
N HIS A 235 19.59 -2.64 6.66
CA HIS A 235 19.32 -3.46 5.48
C HIS A 235 20.35 -4.58 5.34
N VAL A 236 19.86 -5.80 5.16
CA VAL A 236 20.69 -6.96 4.85
C VAL A 236 20.15 -7.61 3.60
N CYS A 237 20.96 -7.63 2.54
CA CYS A 237 20.65 -8.43 1.37
C CYS A 237 20.65 -9.90 1.78
N GLY A 238 19.54 -10.60 1.59
CA GLY A 238 19.47 -12.03 1.86
C GLY A 238 20.38 -12.76 0.89
N ARG A 239 21.59 -13.15 1.33
CA ARG A 239 22.48 -14.02 0.51
C ARG A 239 21.92 -15.44 0.35
N THR A 240 20.84 -15.76 1.04
CA THR A 240 20.03 -16.96 0.87
C THR A 240 18.72 -16.65 1.60
N PRO A 241 17.53 -16.95 1.04
CA PRO A 241 16.33 -16.88 1.86
C PRO A 241 16.59 -17.74 3.10
N PRO A 242 16.35 -17.24 4.33
CA PRO A 242 16.31 -18.15 5.47
C PRO A 242 15.33 -19.23 5.07
N ALA A 243 15.74 -20.50 5.14
CA ALA A 243 14.85 -21.62 4.93
C ALA A 243 13.67 -21.37 5.87
N GLU A 244 12.58 -20.84 5.33
CA GLU A 244 11.37 -20.68 6.08
C GLU A 244 11.09 -22.10 6.57
N ARG A 245 10.94 -22.27 7.88
CA ARG A 245 10.31 -23.48 8.38
C ARG A 245 8.95 -23.45 7.72
N GLU A 246 8.83 -24.17 6.61
CA GLU A 246 7.58 -24.55 6.00
C GLU A 246 6.86 -25.32 7.11
N THR A 247 6.12 -24.61 7.95
CA THR A 247 4.95 -25.20 8.56
C THR A 247 4.18 -25.78 7.38
N PRO A 248 3.96 -27.10 7.34
CA PRO A 248 3.25 -27.75 6.26
C PRO A 248 2.02 -26.91 5.94
N ALA A 249 1.81 -26.61 4.66
CA ALA A 249 0.62 -25.92 4.22
C ALA A 249 -0.57 -26.52 4.97
N ALA A 250 -1.18 -25.71 5.84
CA ALA A 250 -2.47 -26.10 6.40
C ALA A 250 -3.35 -26.44 5.19
N PRO A 251 -4.09 -27.56 5.23
CA PRO A 251 -5.08 -27.85 4.19
C PRO A 251 -5.93 -26.59 3.99
N PRO A 252 -6.45 -26.32 2.77
CA PRO A 252 -7.17 -25.08 2.48
C PRO A 252 -8.17 -24.82 3.60
N GLU A 253 -7.84 -23.87 4.47
CA GLU A 253 -8.73 -23.51 5.56
C GLU A 253 -9.96 -22.95 4.87
N ALA A 254 -11.09 -23.61 5.07
CA ALA A 254 -12.39 -23.07 4.71
C ALA A 254 -12.43 -21.61 5.16
N PRO A 255 -13.03 -20.68 4.38
CA PRO A 255 -12.98 -19.26 4.66
C PRO A 255 -13.42 -19.00 6.11
N VAL A 256 -12.46 -18.79 7.00
CA VAL A 256 -12.75 -18.33 8.35
C VAL A 256 -13.10 -16.88 8.16
N ALA A 257 -14.39 -16.56 8.33
CA ALA A 257 -14.90 -15.21 8.20
C ALA A 257 -13.98 -14.27 8.99
N PRO A 258 -13.29 -13.30 8.34
CA PRO A 258 -12.46 -12.35 9.03
C PRO A 258 -13.33 -11.62 10.04
N THR A 259 -13.15 -11.91 11.32
CA THR A 259 -13.82 -11.17 12.38
C THR A 259 -13.16 -9.80 12.40
N VAL A 260 -13.84 -8.80 11.86
CA VAL A 260 -13.41 -7.40 12.00
C VAL A 260 -13.33 -7.10 13.50
N PRO A 261 -12.16 -6.72 14.04
CA PRO A 261 -12.08 -6.32 15.44
C PRO A 261 -12.96 -5.09 15.63
N ALA A 262 -13.82 -5.09 16.66
CA ALA A 262 -14.56 -3.90 17.03
C ALA A 262 -13.59 -2.73 17.21
N ALA A 263 -13.93 -1.57 16.65
CA ALA A 263 -13.18 -0.34 16.83
C ALA A 263 -12.93 -0.13 18.33
N ARG A 264 -11.66 0.03 18.73
CA ARG A 264 -11.35 0.34 20.13
C ARG A 264 -11.98 1.68 20.47
N VAL A 265 -12.94 1.67 21.38
CA VAL A 265 -13.40 2.89 22.06
C VAL A 265 -12.30 3.29 23.04
N ALA A 266 -11.61 4.40 22.78
CA ALA A 266 -10.68 4.99 23.74
C ALA A 266 -11.42 5.28 25.05
N THR A 267 -10.88 4.83 26.18
CA THR A 267 -11.50 5.15 27.47
C THR A 267 -11.19 6.61 27.85
N PRO A 268 -12.11 7.35 28.52
CA PRO A 268 -11.89 8.77 28.88
C PRO A 268 -10.69 9.04 29.81
N ALA A 269 -9.99 8.00 30.27
CA ALA A 269 -8.82 8.09 31.14
C ALA A 269 -7.49 8.11 30.37
N GLU A 270 -7.49 7.83 29.06
CA GLU A 270 -6.32 7.99 28.21
C GLU A 270 -6.28 9.44 27.72
N GLY A 271 -5.51 10.28 28.43
CA GLY A 271 -5.14 11.59 27.92
C GLY A 271 -4.44 11.46 26.56
N PRO A 272 -4.37 12.54 25.77
CA PRO A 272 -3.73 12.50 24.45
C PRO A 272 -2.32 11.93 24.59
N PRO A 273 -1.90 10.99 23.72
CA PRO A 273 -0.55 10.46 23.76
C PRO A 273 0.42 11.63 23.63
N THR A 274 1.25 11.84 24.65
CA THR A 274 2.31 12.84 24.59
C THR A 274 3.32 12.38 23.55
N TYR A 275 3.21 12.97 22.36
CA TYR A 275 4.20 12.84 21.32
C TYR A 275 5.51 13.49 21.79
N GLN A 276 6.53 12.67 22.02
CA GLN A 276 7.91 13.12 22.09
C GLN A 276 8.54 12.91 20.71
N PRO A 277 8.83 13.98 19.95
CA PRO A 277 9.62 13.85 18.73
C PRO A 277 11.03 13.40 19.12
N GLY A 278 11.41 12.18 18.73
CA GLY A 278 12.74 11.65 18.91
C GLY A 278 13.71 12.20 17.87
N TRP A 279 14.41 13.30 18.19
CA TRP A 279 15.75 13.62 17.66
C TRP A 279 16.44 14.66 18.59
N PRO A 280 17.76 14.57 18.88
CA PRO A 280 18.44 15.40 19.88
C PRO A 280 18.61 16.88 19.46
N PRO A 281 18.83 17.80 20.43
CA PRO A 281 18.98 19.22 20.15
C PRO A 281 20.29 19.53 19.42
N ARG A 282 20.22 20.42 18.43
CA ARG A 282 21.40 21.09 17.87
C ARG A 282 21.84 22.18 18.86
N GLU A 283 23.08 22.10 19.32
CA GLU A 283 23.79 23.22 19.91
C GLU A 283 23.99 24.28 18.83
N GLU A 284 23.51 25.51 19.07
CA GLU A 284 23.89 26.69 18.31
C GLU A 284 25.11 27.36 18.96
N PRO A 285 26.00 27.97 18.17
CA PRO A 285 27.25 28.52 18.67
C PRO A 285 27.03 29.86 19.40
N HIS A 286 27.73 30.01 20.51
CA HIS A 286 28.00 31.30 21.15
C HIS A 286 28.61 32.30 20.16
N PRO A 287 28.12 33.56 20.09
CA PRO A 287 28.95 34.69 19.72
C PRO A 287 29.46 35.42 20.96
N ASP A 288 30.72 35.81 20.89
CA ASP A 288 31.45 36.61 21.87
C ASP A 288 30.76 37.93 22.25
N GLY A 289 30.93 38.28 23.53
CA GLY A 289 30.62 39.56 24.15
C GLY A 289 31.07 39.57 25.60
#